data_AF-R5DUB6-F1
#
_entry.id   AF-R5DUB6-F1
#
_cell.length_a   1.000
_cell.length_b   1.000
_cell.length_c   1.000
_cell.angle_alpha   90.00
_cell.angle_beta   90.00
_cell.angle_gamma   90.00
#
_symmetry.space_group_name_H-M   'P 1'
#
loop_
_entity.id
_entity.type
_entity.pdbx_description
1 polymer ?
#
loop_
_entity_poly.entity_id
_entity_poly.type
_entity_poly.pdbx_seq_one_letter_code
_entity_poly.pdbx_strand_id
1 'polypeptide(L)'
;MPEDLIEKKSNFDLTSRSAFSNNEEVFTSRSYAALLAKNTIPYFHKKVADNYIIIKKVFKFQAVMPRISNVEKALLAKYDFNTLEYTTVKQMYEELALLQKWSMSQDEELKKDSDAILEIRTKELKFIVATSYANISNEIYKGYLALENYFIEISKYND
;
A
#
# COMPACT_ATOMS: atom_id res chain seq x y z
N MET A 1 9.75 2.09 -56.08
CA MET A 1 9.50 0.79 -55.44
C MET A 1 10.68 -0.10 -55.78
N PRO A 2 11.32 -0.84 -54.86
CA PRO A 2 10.92 -1.26 -53.49
C PRO A 2 11.81 -0.62 -52.38
N GLU A 3 11.40 -0.35 -51.14
CA GLU A 3 10.80 -1.15 -50.03
C GLU A 3 11.77 -2.02 -49.21
N ASP A 4 11.89 -1.60 -47.93
CA ASP A 4 12.00 -2.33 -46.66
C ASP A 4 13.18 -3.25 -46.29
N LEU A 5 13.84 -2.92 -45.16
CA LEU A 5 13.73 -3.63 -43.86
C LEU A 5 14.83 -3.16 -42.89
N ILE A 6 14.46 -2.28 -41.95
CA ILE A 6 15.28 -1.93 -40.78
C ILE A 6 15.06 -3.01 -39.71
N GLU A 7 16.01 -3.92 -39.54
CA GLU A 7 16.07 -4.81 -38.38
C GLU A 7 16.42 -4.01 -37.11
N LYS A 8 15.41 -3.56 -36.37
CA LYS A 8 15.56 -3.22 -34.95
C LYS A 8 15.66 -4.52 -34.15
N LYS A 9 16.88 -4.97 -33.85
CA LYS A 9 17.10 -5.98 -32.80
C LYS A 9 16.86 -5.32 -31.44
N SER A 10 15.71 -5.60 -30.84
CA SER A 10 15.38 -5.28 -29.45
C SER A 10 16.26 -6.10 -28.51
N ASN A 11 17.32 -5.49 -27.97
CA ASN A 11 18.06 -6.01 -26.82
C ASN A 11 17.26 -5.78 -25.53
N PHE A 12 16.11 -6.43 -25.41
CA PHE A 12 15.36 -6.50 -24.17
C PHE A 12 15.52 -7.91 -23.60
N ASP A 13 16.69 -8.13 -22.99
CA ASP A 13 16.96 -9.34 -22.23
C ASP A 13 16.50 -9.12 -20.79
N LEU A 14 15.33 -9.68 -20.46
CA LEU A 14 14.69 -9.61 -19.15
C LEU A 14 15.25 -10.66 -18.16
N THR A 15 16.20 -11.50 -18.59
CA THR A 15 16.55 -12.73 -17.86
C THR A 15 18.01 -12.82 -17.43
N SER A 16 18.87 -11.88 -17.82
CA SER A 16 20.30 -11.89 -17.48
C SER A 16 20.68 -11.17 -16.19
N ARG A 17 19.73 -10.67 -15.40
CA ARG A 17 20.01 -10.07 -14.08
C ARG A 17 19.53 -10.97 -12.95
N SER A 18 20.50 -11.36 -12.13
CA SER A 18 20.47 -12.30 -11.01
C SER A 18 19.22 -12.29 -10.12
N ALA A 19 18.75 -13.49 -9.77
CA ALA A 19 17.58 -13.83 -8.94
C ALA A 19 17.63 -13.38 -7.45
N PHE A 20 18.48 -12.43 -7.07
CA PHE A 20 18.62 -11.94 -5.69
C PHE A 20 18.85 -10.42 -5.60
N SER A 21 18.14 -9.65 -6.42
CA SER A 21 18.19 -8.18 -6.37
C SER A 21 17.17 -7.62 -5.37
N ASN A 22 17.61 -7.23 -4.18
CA ASN A 22 16.82 -6.43 -3.22
C ASN A 22 16.26 -5.12 -3.83
N ASN A 23 16.77 -4.69 -4.99
CA ASN A 23 16.32 -3.48 -5.68
C ASN A 23 15.07 -3.70 -6.56
N GLU A 24 14.74 -4.94 -6.93
CA GLU A 24 13.55 -5.22 -7.75
C GLU A 24 12.25 -5.07 -6.95
N GLU A 25 12.24 -5.44 -5.67
CA GLU A 25 11.09 -5.20 -4.77
C GLU A 25 10.82 -3.70 -4.59
N VAL A 26 11.87 -2.87 -4.50
CA VAL A 26 11.75 -1.41 -4.33
C VAL A 26 11.22 -0.76 -5.63
N PHE A 27 11.68 -1.22 -6.79
CA PHE A 27 11.24 -0.69 -8.08
C PHE A 27 9.80 -1.10 -8.41
N THR A 28 9.41 -2.34 -8.15
CA THR A 28 8.05 -2.85 -8.41
C THR A 28 7.01 -2.27 -7.44
N SER A 29 7.32 -2.18 -6.15
CA SER A 29 6.41 -1.63 -5.15
C SER A 29 6.12 -0.15 -5.37
N ARG A 30 7.16 0.67 -5.56
CA ARG A 30 7.00 2.11 -5.84
C ARG A 30 6.25 2.36 -7.15
N SER A 31 6.50 1.53 -8.17
CA SER A 31 5.78 1.62 -9.44
C SER A 31 4.29 1.29 -9.27
N TYR A 32 3.94 0.28 -8.48
CA TYR A 32 2.53 -0.07 -8.25
C TYR A 32 1.79 0.97 -7.41
N ALA A 33 2.43 1.51 -6.36
CA ALA A 33 1.88 2.62 -5.59
C ALA A 33 1.60 3.84 -6.48
N ALA A 34 2.53 4.19 -7.37
CA ALA A 34 2.35 5.28 -8.33
C ALA A 34 1.22 5.01 -9.33
N LEU A 35 1.01 3.75 -9.76
CA LEU A 35 -0.13 3.39 -10.61
C LEU A 35 -1.47 3.57 -9.88
N LEU A 36 -1.58 3.10 -8.64
CA LEU A 36 -2.78 3.33 -7.83
C LEU A 36 -3.04 4.82 -7.54
N ALA A 37 -1.97 5.61 -7.43
CA ALA A 37 -2.06 7.05 -7.21
C ALA A 37 -2.40 7.85 -8.48
N LYS A 38 -2.13 7.30 -9.67
CA LYS A 38 -2.54 7.90 -10.96
C LYS A 38 -4.02 7.69 -11.28
N ASN A 39 -4.63 6.65 -10.70
CA ASN A 39 -6.08 6.46 -10.79
C ASN A 39 -6.80 7.50 -9.94
N THR A 40 -8.12 7.64 -10.12
CA THR A 40 -8.93 8.50 -9.25
C THR A 40 -8.77 8.03 -7.80
N ILE A 41 -8.22 8.88 -6.94
CA ILE A 41 -8.02 8.57 -5.52
C ILE A 41 -9.28 8.98 -4.75
N PRO A 42 -9.90 8.10 -3.94
CA PRO A 42 -11.01 8.50 -3.09
C PRO A 42 -10.59 9.59 -2.11
N TYR A 43 -11.45 10.60 -1.89
CA TYR A 43 -11.17 11.69 -0.96
C TYR A 43 -10.77 11.21 0.44
N PHE A 44 -11.42 10.15 0.94
CA PHE A 44 -11.12 9.56 2.24
C PHE A 44 -9.69 9.02 2.32
N HIS A 45 -9.21 8.32 1.28
CA HIS A 45 -7.85 7.81 1.21
C HIS A 45 -6.82 8.93 1.30
N LYS A 46 -7.04 10.02 0.54
CA LYS A 46 -6.18 11.21 0.55
C LYS A 46 -6.14 11.84 1.94
N LYS A 47 -7.32 12.09 2.54
CA LYS A 47 -7.44 12.63 3.90
C LYS A 47 -6.67 11.81 4.94
N VAL A 48 -6.81 10.48 4.90
CA VAL A 48 -6.12 9.57 5.83
C VAL A 48 -4.61 9.61 5.63
N ALA A 49 -4.14 9.60 4.37
CA ALA A 49 -2.73 9.67 4.04
C ALA A 49 -2.10 11.01 4.45
N ASP A 50 -2.73 12.13 4.16
CA ASP A 50 -2.24 13.46 4.54
C ASP A 50 -2.10 13.57 6.06
N ASN A 51 -3.14 13.13 6.80
CA ASN A 51 -3.10 13.08 8.25
C ASN A 51 -1.95 12.19 8.75
N TYR A 52 -1.77 11.01 8.17
CA TYR A 52 -0.66 10.12 8.53
C TYR A 52 0.71 10.78 8.31
N ILE A 53 0.93 11.39 7.15
CA ILE A 53 2.20 12.02 6.78
C ILE A 53 2.50 13.25 7.65
N ILE A 54 1.50 14.08 7.92
CA ILE A 54 1.64 15.26 8.81
C ILE A 54 2.01 14.79 10.21
N ILE A 55 1.29 13.82 10.78
CA ILE A 55 1.57 13.31 12.12
C ILE A 55 2.97 12.70 12.18
N LYS A 56 3.37 11.91 11.17
CA LYS A 56 4.70 11.31 11.07
C LYS A 56 5.80 12.38 11.07
N LYS A 57 5.63 13.44 10.29
CA LYS A 57 6.61 14.53 10.15
C LYS A 57 6.75 15.37 11.43
N VAL A 58 5.63 15.71 12.08
CA VAL A 58 5.61 16.62 13.22
C VAL A 58 5.93 15.90 14.53
N PHE A 59 5.33 14.73 14.76
CA PHE A 59 5.37 14.06 16.07
C PHE A 59 6.24 12.80 16.11
N LYS A 60 6.73 12.30 14.97
CA LYS A 60 7.54 11.08 14.85
C LYS A 60 7.01 9.91 15.70
N PHE A 61 5.70 9.63 15.59
CA PHE A 61 4.95 8.59 16.33
C PHE A 61 5.58 8.19 17.68
N GLN A 62 5.26 8.94 18.73
CA GLN A 62 5.68 8.60 20.09
C GLN A 62 5.06 7.26 20.56
N ALA A 63 5.75 6.56 21.46
CA ALA A 63 5.65 5.12 21.76
C ALA A 63 4.30 4.55 22.27
N VAL A 64 3.19 5.30 22.20
CA VAL A 64 1.89 4.86 22.70
C VAL A 64 0.87 4.82 21.55
N MET A 65 1.11 3.93 20.59
CA MET A 65 0.09 3.58 19.60
C MET A 65 -0.64 2.31 20.08
N PRO A 66 -1.98 2.32 20.21
CA PRO A 66 -2.72 1.11 20.59
C PRO A 66 -2.78 0.12 19.43
N ARG A 67 -2.74 -1.18 19.74
CA ARG A 67 -3.05 -2.25 18.79
C ARG A 67 -4.52 -2.17 18.35
N ILE A 68 -4.85 -2.79 17.23
CA ILE A 68 -6.24 -2.97 16.82
C ILE A 68 -6.98 -3.89 17.82
N SER A 69 -8.23 -3.55 18.07
CA SER A 69 -9.19 -4.24 18.92
C SER A 69 -9.74 -5.51 18.23
N ASN A 70 -10.41 -6.36 19.00
CA ASN A 70 -11.02 -7.58 18.47
C ASN A 70 -12.17 -7.28 17.49
N VAL A 71 -12.86 -6.14 17.65
CA VAL A 71 -13.92 -5.72 16.72
C VAL A 71 -13.32 -5.33 15.37
N GLU A 72 -12.22 -4.57 15.37
CA GLU A 72 -11.49 -4.21 14.15
C GLU A 72 -10.93 -5.47 13.45
N LYS A 73 -10.40 -6.43 14.21
CA LYS A 73 -9.97 -7.73 13.67
C LYS A 73 -11.12 -8.52 13.05
N ALA A 74 -12.31 -8.51 13.66
CA ALA A 74 -13.48 -9.18 13.10
C ALA A 74 -13.92 -8.55 11.77
N LEU A 75 -13.81 -7.23 11.63
CA LEU A 75 -14.08 -6.55 10.36
C LEU A 75 -13.08 -6.93 9.27
N LEU A 76 -11.78 -7.02 9.59
CA LEU A 76 -10.79 -7.53 8.64
C LEU A 76 -11.10 -8.97 8.22
N ALA A 77 -11.43 -9.84 9.18
CA ALA A 77 -11.77 -11.23 8.91
C ALA A 77 -13.05 -11.40 8.08
N LYS A 78 -14.04 -10.49 8.19
CA LYS A 78 -15.25 -10.47 7.34
C LYS A 78 -14.92 -10.43 5.84
N TYR A 79 -13.77 -9.86 5.48
CA TYR A 79 -13.31 -9.67 4.10
C TYR A 79 -12.02 -10.45 3.78
N ASP A 80 -11.69 -11.46 4.58
CA ASP A 80 -10.48 -12.29 4.43
C ASP A 80 -9.16 -11.50 4.45
N PHE A 81 -9.14 -10.37 5.15
CA PHE A 81 -7.93 -9.56 5.31
C PHE A 81 -7.11 -10.04 6.52
N ASN A 82 -5.83 -10.29 6.28
CA ASN A 82 -4.86 -10.56 7.34
C ASN A 82 -4.51 -9.27 8.09
N THR A 83 -4.02 -9.36 9.32
CA THR A 83 -3.40 -8.21 9.99
C THR A 83 -2.15 -7.79 9.24
N LEU A 84 -1.83 -6.50 9.28
CA LEU A 84 -0.79 -5.90 8.43
C LEU A 84 0.60 -6.54 8.65
N GLU A 85 0.85 -7.09 9.84
CA GLU A 85 2.08 -7.83 10.19
C GLU A 85 2.24 -9.17 9.45
N TYR A 86 1.15 -9.72 8.88
CA TYR A 86 1.13 -10.96 8.11
C TYR A 86 0.72 -10.74 6.64
N THR A 87 0.70 -9.48 6.20
CA THR A 87 0.37 -9.12 4.82
C THR A 87 1.65 -8.97 3.99
N THR A 88 1.68 -9.58 2.80
CA THR A 88 2.77 -9.38 1.83
C THR A 88 2.60 -8.07 1.05
N VAL A 89 3.67 -7.58 0.40
CA VAL A 89 3.60 -6.39 -0.47
C VAL A 89 2.51 -6.51 -1.54
N LYS A 90 2.46 -7.66 -2.21
CA LYS A 90 1.48 -7.94 -3.27
C LYS A 90 0.04 -7.88 -2.72
N GLN A 91 -0.23 -8.61 -1.64
CA GLN A 91 -1.56 -8.64 -1.02
C GLN A 91 -1.99 -7.23 -0.59
N MET A 92 -1.10 -6.45 0.03
CA MET A 92 -1.45 -5.09 0.45
C MET A 92 -1.86 -4.21 -0.74
N TYR A 93 -1.19 -4.33 -1.87
CA TYR A 93 -1.55 -3.57 -3.06
C TYR A 93 -2.87 -4.02 -3.70
N GLU A 94 -3.14 -5.33 -3.70
CA GLU A 94 -4.43 -5.87 -4.13
C GLU A 94 -5.57 -5.40 -3.22
N GLU A 95 -5.36 -5.41 -1.90
CA GLU A 95 -6.28 -4.86 -0.90
C GLU A 95 -6.52 -3.36 -1.13
N LEU A 96 -5.47 -2.56 -1.35
CA LEU A 96 -5.61 -1.12 -1.59
C LEU A 96 -6.40 -0.82 -2.86
N ALA A 97 -6.18 -1.58 -3.94
CA ALA A 97 -6.96 -1.46 -5.16
C ALA A 97 -8.44 -1.79 -4.94
N LEU A 98 -8.71 -2.81 -4.12
CA LEU A 98 -10.06 -3.21 -3.74
C LEU A 98 -10.75 -2.13 -2.90
N LEU A 99 -10.07 -1.57 -1.90
CA LEU A 99 -10.57 -0.48 -1.07
C LEU A 99 -10.84 0.79 -1.90
N GLN A 100 -9.96 1.13 -2.86
CA GLN A 100 -10.23 2.25 -3.77
C GLN A 100 -11.54 2.06 -4.55
N LYS A 101 -11.79 0.85 -5.05
CA LYS A 101 -13.03 0.50 -5.74
C LYS A 101 -14.24 0.58 -4.80
N TRP A 102 -14.12 0.07 -3.57
CA TRP A 102 -15.19 0.07 -2.59
C TRP A 102 -15.56 1.47 -2.08
N SER A 103 -14.58 2.34 -1.84
CA SER A 103 -14.85 3.72 -1.43
C SER A 103 -15.55 4.56 -2.52
N MET A 104 -15.56 4.08 -3.77
CA MET A 104 -16.31 4.67 -4.90
C MET A 104 -17.58 3.88 -5.27
N SER A 105 -17.92 2.84 -4.52
CA SER A 105 -19.15 2.08 -4.73
C SER A 105 -20.39 2.92 -4.44
N GLN A 106 -21.51 2.57 -5.07
CA GLN A 106 -22.83 3.10 -4.72
C GLN A 106 -23.41 2.46 -3.46
N ASP A 107 -22.85 1.33 -3.04
CA ASP A 107 -23.19 0.65 -1.80
C ASP A 107 -22.59 1.42 -0.60
N GLU A 108 -23.45 2.06 0.19
CA GLU A 108 -23.06 2.84 1.36
C GLU A 108 -22.42 1.98 2.46
N GLU A 109 -22.86 0.73 2.65
CA GLU A 109 -22.30 -0.15 3.66
C GLU A 109 -20.88 -0.55 3.25
N LEU A 110 -20.70 -0.96 2.00
CA LEU A 110 -19.39 -1.33 1.46
C LEU A 110 -18.40 -0.15 1.49
N LYS A 111 -18.89 1.06 1.21
CA LYS A 111 -18.09 2.29 1.30
C LYS A 111 -17.66 2.58 2.75
N LYS A 112 -18.58 2.46 3.72
CA LYS A 112 -18.28 2.65 5.15
C LYS A 112 -17.28 1.61 5.63
N ASP A 113 -17.45 0.36 5.24
CA ASP A 113 -16.54 -0.74 5.61
C ASP A 113 -15.15 -0.52 4.98
N SER A 114 -15.08 -0.04 3.73
CA SER A 114 -13.82 0.34 3.08
C SER A 114 -13.06 1.42 3.86
N ASP A 115 -13.77 2.50 4.21
CA ASP A 115 -13.20 3.62 4.95
C ASP A 115 -12.73 3.15 6.35
N ALA A 116 -13.54 2.34 7.05
CA ALA A 116 -13.17 1.76 8.34
C ALA A 116 -11.94 0.85 8.26
N ILE A 117 -11.85 0.00 7.23
CA ILE A 117 -10.68 -0.86 7.01
C ILE A 117 -9.43 -0.02 6.78
N LEU A 118 -9.51 1.07 6.03
CA LEU A 118 -8.35 1.93 5.81
C LEU A 118 -7.88 2.62 7.11
N GLU A 119 -8.80 2.99 8.00
CA GLU A 119 -8.46 3.49 9.34
C GLU A 119 -7.77 2.42 10.18
N ILE A 120 -8.26 1.18 10.14
CA ILE A 120 -7.65 0.02 10.80
C ILE A 120 -6.21 -0.17 10.28
N ARG A 121 -6.02 -0.20 8.96
CA ARG A 121 -4.71 -0.31 8.32
C ARG A 121 -3.76 0.80 8.75
N THR A 122 -4.27 2.01 8.86
CA THR A 122 -3.49 3.17 9.34
C THR A 122 -3.08 3.01 10.81
N LYS A 123 -3.97 2.49 11.66
CA LYS A 123 -3.68 2.21 13.07
C LYS A 123 -2.62 1.12 13.23
N GLU A 124 -2.72 0.03 12.45
CA GLU A 124 -1.70 -1.02 12.40
C GLU A 124 -0.34 -0.46 11.95
N LEU A 125 -0.31 0.35 10.88
CA LEU A 125 0.92 0.95 10.37
C LEU A 125 1.60 1.82 11.43
N LYS A 126 0.83 2.69 12.10
CA LYS A 126 1.36 3.53 13.18
C LYS A 126 1.95 2.69 14.32
N PHE A 127 1.28 1.59 14.70
CA PHE A 127 1.79 0.67 15.72
C PHE A 127 3.11 0.02 15.30
N ILE A 128 3.19 -0.49 14.08
CA ILE A 128 4.40 -1.13 13.54
C ILE A 128 5.57 -0.14 13.50
N VAL A 129 5.33 1.08 13.01
CA VAL A 129 6.36 2.13 12.93
C VAL A 129 6.83 2.57 14.32
N ALA A 130 5.91 2.75 15.27
CA ALA A 130 6.24 3.16 16.64
C ALA A 130 7.02 2.08 17.42
N THR A 131 6.75 0.80 17.15
CA THR A 131 7.44 -0.33 17.81
C THR A 131 8.78 -0.70 17.16
N SER A 132 9.30 0.16 16.27
CA SER A 132 10.60 0.00 15.61
C SER A 132 10.80 -1.38 14.97
N TYR A 133 9.73 -1.97 14.44
CA TYR A 133 9.76 -3.25 13.74
C TYR A 133 10.20 -4.46 14.58
N ALA A 134 10.26 -4.35 15.91
CA ALA A 134 10.72 -5.44 16.80
C ALA A 134 9.93 -6.76 16.68
N ASN A 135 8.74 -6.73 16.06
CA ASN A 135 7.86 -7.88 15.88
C ASN A 135 7.81 -8.42 14.43
N ILE A 136 8.59 -7.88 13.49
CA ILE A 136 8.65 -8.43 12.13
C ILE A 136 9.55 -9.67 12.16
N SER A 137 8.92 -10.82 12.35
CA SER A 137 9.60 -12.11 12.42
C SER A 137 10.01 -12.66 11.05
N ASN A 138 9.51 -12.09 9.94
CA ASN A 138 9.65 -12.65 8.61
C ASN A 138 9.81 -11.57 7.53
N GLU A 139 10.88 -11.69 6.73
CA GLU A 139 11.25 -10.75 5.66
C GLU A 139 10.24 -10.70 4.49
N ILE A 140 9.33 -11.66 4.40
CA ILE A 140 8.31 -11.75 3.35
C ILE A 140 7.11 -10.83 3.66
N TYR A 141 6.77 -10.64 4.93
CA TYR A 141 5.58 -9.86 5.35
C TYR A 141 5.90 -8.37 5.47
N LYS A 142 6.07 -7.75 4.30
CA LYS A 142 6.42 -6.33 4.11
C LYS A 142 5.23 -5.46 3.69
N GLY A 143 3.99 -5.90 3.93
CA GLY A 143 2.77 -5.15 3.54
C GLY A 143 2.72 -3.73 4.10
N TYR A 144 3.23 -3.50 5.31
CA TYR A 144 3.34 -2.16 5.90
C TYR A 144 4.18 -1.18 5.05
N LEU A 145 5.23 -1.65 4.34
CA LEU A 145 6.00 -0.81 3.42
C LEU A 145 5.17 -0.40 2.21
N ALA A 146 4.36 -1.33 1.68
CA ALA A 146 3.49 -1.06 0.55
C ALA A 146 2.43 0.00 0.89
N LEU A 147 1.81 -0.12 2.06
CA LEU A 147 0.84 0.84 2.58
C LEU A 147 1.46 2.21 2.83
N GLU A 148 2.65 2.25 3.45
CA GLU A 148 3.36 3.51 3.68
C GLU A 148 3.75 4.19 2.36
N ASN A 149 4.28 3.44 1.40
CA ASN A 149 4.61 3.95 0.08
C ASN A 149 3.36 4.50 -0.63
N TYR A 150 2.22 3.81 -0.53
CA TYR A 150 0.96 4.28 -1.05
C TYR A 150 0.55 5.63 -0.46
N PHE A 151 0.55 5.78 0.88
CA PHE A 151 0.27 7.06 1.55
C PHE A 151 1.23 8.17 1.12
N ILE A 152 2.51 7.87 1.01
CA ILE A 152 3.50 8.83 0.51
C ILE A 152 3.16 9.27 -0.91
N GLU A 153 2.84 8.35 -1.83
CA GLU A 153 2.51 8.72 -3.21
C GLU A 153 1.21 9.53 -3.31
N ILE A 154 0.12 9.13 -2.64
CA ILE A 154 -1.16 9.85 -2.75
C ILE A 154 -1.16 11.21 -2.04
N SER A 155 -0.29 11.40 -1.04
CA SER A 155 -0.12 12.69 -0.35
C SER A 155 0.70 13.73 -1.14
N LYS A 156 1.34 13.35 -2.25
CA LYS A 156 2.11 14.29 -3.09
C LYS A 156 1.23 15.13 -4.00
N TYR A 157 0.03 14.65 -4.32
CA TYR A 157 -0.88 15.30 -5.25
C TYR A 157 -1.75 16.29 -4.48
N ASN A 158 -1.33 17.56 -4.44
CA ASN A 158 -2.23 18.66 -4.11
C ASN A 158 -3.14 18.89 -5.32
N ASP A 159 -4.45 18.96 -5.10
CA ASP A 159 -5.37 19.47 -6.15
C ASP A 159 -5.18 20.99 -6.29
#